data_AF-A0A951D4C3-F1
#
_entry.id   AF-A0A951D4C3-F1
#
_cell.length_a   1.000
_cell.length_b   1.000
_cell.length_c   1.000
_cell.angle_alpha   90.00
_cell.angle_beta   90.00
_cell.angle_gamma   90.00
#
_symmetry.space_group_name_H-M   'P 1'
#
loop_
_entity.id
_entity.type
_entity.pdbx_description
1 polymer ?
#
loop_
_entity_poly.entity_id
_entity_poly.type
_entity_poly.pdbx_seq_one_letter_code
_entity_poly.pdbx_strand_id
1 'polypeptide(L)'
;MISFEFGERLYNLTEPGATQLAEHLRNYAKGKFASEVRRASELSGNPNWTDGALAASDVIEDALVGSFSEAIPLEGKAAEATCWALRLMPDVGA
;
A
#
# COMPACT_ATOMS: atom_id res chain seq x y z
N MET A 1 15.38 5.19 -0.15
CA MET A 1 14.57 4.01 -0.49
C MET A 1 13.87 3.56 0.76
N ILE A 2 12.61 3.12 0.64
CA ILE A 2 11.82 2.66 1.77
C ILE A 2 11.50 1.18 1.53
N SER A 3 11.73 0.37 2.56
CA SER A 3 11.53 -1.07 2.51
C SER A 3 10.31 -1.45 3.36
N PHE A 4 9.42 -2.25 2.81
CA PHE A 4 8.25 -2.80 3.49
C PHE A 4 8.34 -4.32 3.52
N GLU A 5 7.92 -4.93 4.61
CA GLU A 5 7.84 -6.38 4.73
C GLU A 5 6.38 -6.80 4.93
N PHE A 6 5.89 -7.66 4.03
CA PHE A 6 4.61 -8.34 4.21
C PHE A 6 4.55 -9.64 3.42
N GLY A 7 3.84 -10.64 3.95
CA GLY A 7 3.71 -11.95 3.30
C GLY A 7 5.06 -12.62 3.01
N GLU A 8 6.00 -12.53 3.97
CA GLU A 8 7.36 -13.06 3.88
C GLU A 8 8.18 -12.49 2.71
N ARG A 9 7.80 -11.31 2.20
CA ARG A 9 8.47 -10.62 1.08
C ARG A 9 8.82 -9.19 1.44
N LEU A 10 9.97 -8.77 0.93
CA LEU A 10 10.47 -7.41 1.07
C LEU A 10 10.25 -6.62 -0.21
N TYR A 11 9.61 -5.46 -0.07
CA TYR A 11 9.26 -4.55 -1.15
C TYR A 11 10.05 -3.27 -1.00
N ASN A 12 10.89 -2.95 -1.99
CA ASN A 12 11.72 -1.75 -1.97
C ASN A 12 11.13 -0.72 -2.92
N LEU A 13 10.78 0.45 -2.39
CA LEU A 13 10.29 1.57 -3.17
C LEU A 13 11.26 2.74 -3.12
N THR A 14 11.35 3.45 -4.25
CA THR A 14 11.92 4.81 -4.26
C THR A 14 11.01 5.73 -3.46
N GLU A 15 11.53 6.87 -2.98
CA GLU A 15 10.69 7.86 -2.29
C GLU A 15 9.48 8.29 -3.16
N PRO A 16 9.63 8.59 -4.47
CA PRO A 16 8.48 8.88 -5.33
C PRO A 16 7.48 7.73 -5.43
N GLY A 17 7.95 6.47 -5.47
CA GLY A 17 7.08 5.29 -5.50
C GLY A 17 6.31 5.10 -4.19
N ALA A 18 6.98 5.29 -3.05
CA ALA A 18 6.35 5.23 -1.73
C ALA A 18 5.33 6.37 -1.52
N THR A 19 5.63 7.58 -1.98
CA THR A 19 4.67 8.70 -1.95
C THR A 19 3.43 8.38 -2.78
N GLN A 20 3.60 7.89 -4.00
CA GLN A 20 2.46 7.50 -4.84
C GLN A 20 1.63 6.38 -4.21
N LEU A 21 2.28 5.39 -3.58
CA LEU A 21 1.60 4.31 -2.88
C LEU A 21 0.76 4.84 -1.71
N ALA A 22 1.34 5.71 -0.87
CA ALA A 22 0.61 6.35 0.24
C ALA A 22 -0.62 7.12 -0.26
N GLU A 23 -0.44 7.93 -1.31
CA GLU A 23 -1.54 8.68 -1.91
C GLU A 23 -2.66 7.78 -2.46
N HIS A 24 -2.33 6.68 -3.14
CA HIS A 24 -3.33 5.72 -3.64
C HIS A 24 -4.07 5.05 -2.49
N LEU A 25 -3.35 4.56 -1.48
CA LEU A 25 -3.94 3.96 -0.29
C LEU A 25 -4.91 4.92 0.42
N ARG A 26 -4.52 6.19 0.60
CA ARG A 26 -5.39 7.22 1.16
C ARG A 26 -6.61 7.50 0.29
N ASN A 27 -6.46 7.47 -1.03
CA ASN A 27 -7.58 7.62 -1.97
C ASN A 27 -8.54 6.42 -1.92
N TYR A 28 -8.03 5.19 -1.81
CA TYR A 28 -8.84 3.99 -1.62
C TYR A 28 -9.63 4.04 -0.30
N ALA A 29 -8.99 4.46 0.79
CA ALA A 29 -9.67 4.65 2.08
C ALA A 29 -10.81 5.69 2.01
N LYS A 30 -10.69 6.68 1.12
CA LYS A 30 -11.72 7.70 0.85
C LYS A 30 -12.80 7.26 -0.14
N GLY A 31 -12.78 6.00 -0.59
CA GLY A 31 -13.73 5.48 -1.59
C GLY A 31 -13.53 6.05 -3.00
N LYS A 32 -12.35 6.60 -3.31
CA LYS A 32 -11.99 6.97 -4.68
C LYS A 32 -11.54 5.73 -5.46
N PHE A 33 -11.38 5.91 -6.79
CA PHE A 33 -10.98 4.82 -7.70
C PHE A 33 -11.93 3.62 -7.65
N ALA A 34 -13.24 3.86 -7.68
CA ALA A 34 -14.26 2.82 -7.57
C ALA A 34 -14.06 1.64 -8.55
N SER A 35 -13.60 1.91 -9.77
CA SER A 35 -13.29 0.88 -10.77
C SER A 35 -12.14 -0.04 -10.32
N GLU A 36 -11.10 0.51 -9.71
CA GLU A 36 -9.96 -0.25 -9.19
C GLU A 36 -10.33 -1.03 -7.94
N VAL A 37 -11.05 -0.39 -7.01
CA VAL A 37 -11.57 -1.03 -5.79
C VAL A 37 -12.45 -2.22 -6.14
N ARG A 38 -13.35 -2.05 -7.12
CA ARG A 38 -14.19 -3.14 -7.62
C ARG A 38 -13.36 -4.26 -8.22
N ARG A 39 -12.41 -3.94 -9.12
CA ARG A 39 -11.54 -4.93 -9.76
C ARG A 39 -10.74 -5.74 -8.73
N ALA A 40 -10.14 -5.08 -7.74
CA ALA A 40 -9.40 -5.76 -6.68
C ALA A 40 -10.32 -6.58 -5.77
N SER A 41 -11.53 -6.11 -5.49
CA SER A 41 -12.54 -6.89 -4.73
C SER A 41 -12.92 -8.18 -5.44
N GLU A 42 -13.14 -8.12 -6.76
CA GLU A 42 -13.47 -9.28 -7.59
C GLU A 42 -12.30 -10.28 -7.67
N LEU A 43 -11.07 -9.80 -7.79
CA LEU A 43 -9.87 -10.65 -7.86
C LEU A 43 -9.43 -11.23 -6.51
N SER A 44 -9.64 -10.50 -5.42
CA SER A 44 -9.28 -10.92 -4.06
C SER A 44 -10.31 -11.82 -3.41
N GLY A 45 -11.57 -11.72 -3.83
CA GLY A 45 -12.69 -12.28 -3.08
C GLY A 45 -13.00 -11.54 -1.78
N ASN A 46 -12.34 -10.41 -1.51
CA ASN A 46 -12.52 -9.60 -0.32
C ASN A 46 -13.02 -8.19 -0.70
N PRO A 47 -14.31 -7.86 -0.48
CA PRO A 47 -14.83 -6.53 -0.78
C PRO A 47 -14.30 -5.43 0.15
N ASN A 48 -13.67 -5.79 1.27
CA ASN A 48 -13.20 -4.87 2.31
C ASN A 48 -11.67 -4.80 2.38
N TRP A 49 -10.96 -5.13 1.29
CA TRP A 49 -9.50 -5.10 1.22
C TRP A 49 -8.92 -3.70 1.52
N THR A 50 -9.72 -2.64 1.35
CA THR A 50 -9.34 -1.25 1.62
C THR A 50 -9.44 -0.85 3.09
N ASP A 51 -9.96 -1.71 3.98
CA ASP A 51 -10.14 -1.38 5.40
C ASP A 51 -8.84 -0.98 6.10
N GLY A 52 -7.70 -1.52 5.65
CA GLY A 52 -6.38 -1.18 6.18
C GLY A 52 -5.63 -0.10 5.41
N ALA A 53 -6.23 0.48 4.36
CA ALA A 53 -5.53 1.37 3.44
C ALA A 53 -5.12 2.69 4.12
N LEU A 54 -5.94 3.24 5.03
CA LEU A 54 -5.56 4.45 5.76
C LEU A 54 -4.37 4.19 6.69
N ALA A 55 -4.42 3.10 7.47
CA ALA A 55 -3.32 2.72 8.36
C ALA A 55 -2.02 2.47 7.59
N ALA A 56 -2.10 1.78 6.44
CA ALA A 56 -0.95 1.58 5.57
C ALA A 56 -0.40 2.90 5.02
N SER A 57 -1.27 3.82 4.59
CA SER A 57 -0.87 5.15 4.12
C SER A 57 -0.14 5.94 5.20
N ASP A 58 -0.65 5.95 6.43
CA ASP A 58 -0.05 6.72 7.53
C ASP A 58 1.34 6.17 7.89
N VAL A 59 1.49 4.83 7.93
CA VAL A 59 2.79 4.18 8.15
C VAL A 59 3.81 4.52 7.06
N ILE A 60 3.39 4.55 5.79
CA ILE A 60 4.27 4.92 4.67
C ILE A 60 4.66 6.41 4.73
N GLU A 61 3.74 7.29 5.14
CA GLU A 61 4.04 8.71 5.31
C GLU A 61 5.03 8.94 6.45
N ASP A 62 4.85 8.24 7.57
CA ASP A 62 5.82 8.25 8.68
C ASP A 62 7.19 7.75 8.19
N ALA A 63 7.20 6.70 7.35
CA ALA A 63 8.40 6.17 6.71
C ALA A 63 9.13 7.17 5.81
N LEU A 64 8.39 8.03 5.12
CA LEU A 64 8.92 9.06 4.23
C LEU A 64 9.53 10.23 5.01
N VAL A 65 9.02 10.52 6.22
CA VAL A 65 9.52 11.60 7.08
C VAL A 65 10.67 11.12 7.97
N GLY A 66 10.69 9.85 8.36
CA GLY A 66 11.71 9.24 9.19
C GLY A 66 12.88 8.63 8.40
N SER A 67 14.07 8.54 9.02
CA SER A 67 15.13 7.66 8.52
C SER A 67 14.94 6.25 9.09
N PHE A 68 14.07 5.46 8.47
CA PHE A 68 13.98 4.04 8.81
C PHE A 68 15.17 3.30 8.17
N SER A 69 16.01 2.68 9.00
CA SER A 69 17.12 1.83 8.55
C SER A 69 16.70 0.38 8.31
N GLU A 70 15.53 -0.02 8.82
CA GLU A 70 14.99 -1.37 8.74
C GLU A 70 13.68 -1.40 7.95
N ALA A 71 13.33 -2.58 7.42
CA ALA A 71 12.09 -2.78 6.71
C ALA A 71 10.90 -2.64 7.67
N ILE A 72 9.86 -1.96 7.20
CA ILE A 72 8.67 -1.68 7.99
C ILE A 72 7.73 -2.87 7.87
N PRO A 73 7.43 -3.59 8.98
CA PRO A 73 6.50 -4.70 8.93
C PRO A 73 5.08 -4.18 8.75
N LEU A 74 4.39 -4.70 7.75
CA LEU A 74 2.96 -4.50 7.55
C LEU A 74 2.24 -5.83 7.84
N GLU A 75 1.19 -5.77 8.65
CA GLU A 75 0.40 -6.93 9.04
C GLU A 75 -1.10 -6.72 8.81
N GLY A 76 -1.83 -7.84 8.77
CA GLY A 76 -3.29 -7.87 8.69
C GLY A 76 -3.84 -7.05 7.52
N LYS A 77 -4.81 -6.18 7.83
CA LYS A 77 -5.50 -5.37 6.82
C LYS A 77 -4.59 -4.37 6.12
N ALA A 78 -3.55 -3.86 6.79
CA ALA A 78 -2.60 -2.93 6.18
C ALA A 78 -1.73 -3.65 5.14
N ALA A 79 -1.26 -4.86 5.45
CA ALA A 79 -0.55 -5.71 4.49
C ALA A 79 -1.41 -6.04 3.26
N GLU A 80 -2.67 -6.42 3.48
CA GLU A 80 -3.60 -6.74 2.40
C GLU A 80 -3.86 -5.52 1.50
N ALA A 81 -4.11 -4.35 2.09
CA ALA A 81 -4.32 -3.10 1.36
C ALA A 81 -3.11 -2.73 0.51
N THR A 82 -1.91 -2.79 1.09
CA THR A 82 -0.66 -2.49 0.38
C THR A 82 -0.40 -3.49 -0.75
N CYS A 83 -0.67 -4.78 -0.53
CA CYS A 83 -0.49 -5.80 -1.56
C CYS A 83 -1.37 -5.54 -2.79
N TRP A 84 -2.64 -5.19 -2.59
CA TRP A 84 -3.55 -4.89 -3.70
C TRP A 84 -3.26 -3.54 -4.35
N ALA A 85 -2.91 -2.51 -3.58
CA ALA A 85 -2.48 -1.23 -4.13
C ALA A 85 -1.27 -1.39 -5.08
N LEU A 86 -0.23 -2.12 -4.64
CA LEU A 86 0.94 -2.39 -5.48
C LEU A 86 0.62 -3.20 -6.75
N ARG A 87 -0.37 -4.10 -6.70
CA ARG A 87 -0.82 -4.84 -7.90
C ARG A 87 -1.62 -3.98 -8.87
N LEU A 88 -2.30 -2.94 -8.37
CA LEU A 88 -3.10 -2.02 -9.17
C LEU A 88 -2.24 -0.88 -9.77
N MET A 89 -1.08 -0.61 -9.18
CA MET A 89 -0.14 0.44 -9.59
C MET A 89 1.04 -0.16 -10.39
N PRO A 90 0.97 -0.23 -11.74
CA PRO A 90 2.04 -0.83 -12.55
C PRO A 90 3.37 -0.06 -12.53
N ASP A 91 3.38 1.21 -12.11
CA ASP A 91 4.54 2.12 -12.24
C ASP A 91 5.36 2.31 -10.96
N VAL A 92 5.07 1.59 -9.86
CA VAL A 92 5.70 1.82 -8.55
C VAL A 92 7.08 1.15 -8.40
N GLY A 93 7.61 0.52 -9.47
CA GLY A 93 8.84 -0.27 -9.44
C GLY A 93 9.89 0.05 -10.51
N ALA A 94 9.91 1.27 -11.06
CA ALA A 94 10.96 1.73 -11.98
C ALA A 94 12.02 2.59 -11.29
#